data_AF-A0A538S4I2-F1
#
_entry.id   AF-A0A538S4I2-F1
#
_cell.length_a   1.000
_cell.length_b   1.000
_cell.length_c   1.000
_cell.angle_alpha   90.00
_cell.angle_beta   90.00
_cell.angle_gamma   90.00
#
_symmetry.space_group_name_H-M   'P 1'
#
loop_
_entity.id
_entity.type
_entity.pdbx_description
1 polymer ?
#
loop_
_entity_poly.entity_id
_entity_poly.type
_entity_poly.pdbx_seq_one_letter_code
_entity_poly.pdbx_strand_id
1 'polypeptide(L)'
;MIMGRVSVDSMGGPILIATVAYDIASENVYSLIFFLGMISINLAVINFLPIPVLDGGHMVFLIWEKIRGVPASQTVQVAATYVGLLVILALMVFTFWIDITRLF
;
A
#
# COMPACT_ATOMS: atom_id res chain seq x y z
N MET A 1 -25.30 -8.28 7.87
CA MET A 1 -24.02 -8.25 8.59
C MET A 1 -23.15 -7.16 7.98
N ILE A 2 -23.27 -5.94 8.48
CA ILE A 2 -22.36 -4.83 8.12
C ILE A 2 -21.51 -4.62 9.35
N MET A 3 -20.37 -5.33 9.44
CA MET A 3 -19.36 -5.04 10.45
C MET A 3 -18.31 -4.15 9.79
N GLY A 4 -18.58 -2.85 9.83
CA GLY A 4 -17.58 -1.80 9.65
C GLY A 4 -16.73 -1.66 10.92
N ARG A 5 -16.01 -2.73 11.28
CA ARG A 5 -14.94 -2.70 12.29
C ARG A 5 -13.67 -3.18 11.63
N VAL A 6 -13.11 -2.33 10.78
CA VAL A 6 -11.66 -2.36 10.54
C VAL A 6 -11.06 -1.72 11.79
N SER A 7 -10.94 -2.50 12.86
CA SER A 7 -10.17 -2.11 14.02
C SER A 7 -8.74 -1.84 13.54
N VAL A 8 -8.09 -0.82 14.09
CA VAL A 8 -6.65 -0.58 13.84
C VAL A 8 -5.83 -1.84 14.22
N ASP A 9 -6.40 -2.72 15.06
CA ASP A 9 -5.91 -4.08 15.36
C ASP A 9 -5.90 -5.04 14.16
N SER A 10 -6.83 -4.92 13.22
CA SER A 10 -6.88 -5.71 11.97
C SER A 10 -6.11 -5.09 10.81
N MET A 11 -5.58 -3.87 10.98
CA MET A 11 -4.55 -3.34 10.07
C MET A 11 -3.23 -4.03 10.42
N GLY A 12 -3.00 -5.19 9.80
CA GLY A 12 -1.76 -5.93 9.96
C GLY A 12 -0.58 -5.17 9.36
N GLY A 13 0.43 -4.88 10.16
CA GLY A 13 1.69 -4.37 9.64
C GLY A 13 2.48 -5.46 8.90
N PRO A 14 3.63 -5.11 8.31
CA PRO A 14 4.45 -6.02 7.52
C PRO A 14 4.81 -7.32 8.27
N ILE A 15 5.04 -7.24 9.58
CA ILE A 15 5.41 -8.40 10.40
C ILE A 15 4.22 -9.34 10.56
N LEU A 16 3.03 -8.81 10.87
CA LEU A 16 1.82 -9.64 11.00
C LEU A 16 1.47 -10.35 9.69
N ILE A 17 1.59 -9.65 8.56
CA ILE A 17 1.38 -10.25 7.22
C ILE A 17 2.34 -11.42 7.01
N ALA A 18 3.61 -11.26 7.38
CA ALA A 18 4.62 -12.33 7.25
C ALA A 18 4.31 -13.54 8.16
N THR A 19 3.90 -13.31 9.41
CA THR A 19 3.52 -14.39 10.33
C THR A 19 2.29 -15.14 9.81
N VAL A 20 1.24 -14.44 9.39
CA VAL A 20 0.04 -15.06 8.82
C VAL A 20 0.39 -15.83 7.54
N ALA A 21 1.26 -15.29 6.69
CA ALA A 21 1.73 -15.99 5.50
C ALA A 21 2.48 -17.29 5.85
N TYR A 22 3.30 -17.28 6.90
CA TYR A 22 4.00 -18.45 7.39
C TYR A 22 3.03 -19.54 7.89
N ASP A 23 2.05 -19.15 8.69
CA ASP A 23 1.02 -20.06 9.21
C ASP A 23 0.23 -20.69 8.06
N ILE A 24 -0.24 -19.89 7.11
CA ILE A 24 -0.98 -20.37 5.92
C ILE A 24 -0.10 -21.28 5.04
N ALA A 25 1.18 -20.96 4.88
CA ALA A 25 2.12 -21.79 4.13
C ALA A 25 2.34 -23.16 4.77
N SER A 26 2.19 -23.27 6.10
CA SER A 26 2.30 -24.53 6.83
C SER A 26 1.07 -25.45 6.69
N GLU A 27 -0.09 -24.89 6.33
CA GLU A 27 -1.31 -25.66 6.13
C GLU A 27 -1.32 -26.41 4.79
N ASN A 28 -1.36 -25.67 3.67
CA ASN A 28 -1.27 -26.22 2.32
C ASN A 28 -0.96 -25.14 1.27
N VAL A 29 -0.44 -25.57 0.11
CA VAL A 29 -0.04 -24.69 -1.01
C VAL A 29 -1.23 -23.95 -1.64
N TYR A 30 -2.41 -24.55 -1.69
CA TYR A 30 -3.60 -23.92 -2.28
C TYR A 30 -4.04 -22.68 -1.48
N SER A 31 -4.07 -22.78 -0.14
CA SER A 31 -4.36 -21.67 0.78
C SER A 31 -3.32 -20.56 0.64
N LEU A 32 -2.05 -20.89 0.48
CA LEU A 32 -0.99 -19.90 0.24
C LEU A 32 -1.19 -19.15 -1.07
N ILE A 33 -1.49 -19.85 -2.18
CA ILE A 33 -1.77 -19.21 -3.47
C ILE A 33 -2.99 -18.30 -3.36
N PHE A 34 -4.04 -18.75 -2.69
CA PHE A 34 -5.24 -17.93 -2.47
C PHE A 34 -4.93 -16.67 -1.64
N PHE A 35 -4.16 -16.80 -0.56
CA PHE A 35 -3.71 -15.69 0.28
C PHE A 35 -2.87 -14.69 -0.51
N LEU A 36 -1.88 -15.17 -1.28
CA LEU A 36 -1.05 -14.32 -2.15
C LEU A 36 -1.90 -13.60 -3.21
N GLY A 37 -2.90 -14.28 -3.78
CA GLY A 37 -3.86 -13.67 -4.69
C GLY A 37 -4.64 -12.53 -4.04
N MET A 38 -5.12 -12.73 -2.81
CA MET A 38 -5.81 -11.70 -2.03
C MET A 38 -4.90 -10.50 -1.74
N ILE A 39 -3.65 -10.72 -1.34
CA ILE A 39 -2.66 -9.64 -1.14
C ILE A 39 -2.42 -8.89 -2.45
N SER A 40 -2.24 -9.61 -3.56
CA SER A 40 -1.98 -9.02 -4.87
C SER A 40 -3.12 -8.11 -5.35
N ILE A 41 -4.37 -8.51 -5.13
CA ILE A 41 -5.55 -7.69 -5.45
C ILE A 41 -5.56 -6.42 -4.60
N ASN A 42 -5.26 -6.51 -3.31
CA ASN A 42 -5.19 -5.34 -2.44
C ASN A 42 -4.06 -4.39 -2.86
N LEU A 43 -2.88 -4.91 -3.20
CA LEU A 43 -1.77 -4.13 -3.72
C LEU A 43 -2.11 -3.46 -5.05
N ALA A 44 -2.85 -4.13 -5.95
CA ALA A 44 -3.31 -3.52 -7.18
C ALA A 44 -4.19 -2.30 -6.90
N VAL A 45 -5.16 -2.41 -5.98
CA VAL A 45 -6.02 -1.28 -5.56
C VAL A 45 -5.21 -0.15 -4.94
N ILE A 46 -4.24 -0.46 -4.07
CA ILE A 46 -3.34 0.55 -3.47
C ILE A 46 -2.51 1.25 -4.54
N ASN A 47 -1.96 0.51 -5.51
CA ASN A 47 -1.18 1.08 -6.61
C ASN A 47 -2.00 2.02 -7.50
N PHE A 48 -3.32 1.88 -7.57
CA PHE A 48 -4.20 2.84 -8.27
C PHE A 48 -4.47 4.13 -7.50
N LEU A 49 -4.06 4.24 -6.24
CA LEU A 49 -4.23 5.48 -5.47
C LEU A 49 -3.41 6.62 -6.11
N PRO A 50 -3.91 7.88 -6.03
CA PRO A 50 -3.26 9.05 -6.62
C PRO A 50 -2.05 9.52 -5.79
N ILE A 51 -1.11 8.62 -5.50
CA ILE A 51 0.11 8.88 -4.74
C ILE A 51 1.27 8.91 -5.73
N PRO A 52 2.03 10.02 -5.85
CA PRO A 52 3.08 10.21 -6.87
C PRO A 52 4.19 9.15 -6.95
N VAL A 53 4.42 8.37 -5.89
CA VAL A 53 5.39 7.27 -5.88
C VAL A 53 4.80 5.95 -6.39
N LEU A 54 3.46 5.85 -6.46
CA LEU A 54 2.72 4.69 -6.95
C LEU A 54 2.30 4.89 -8.41
N ASP A 55 1.98 3.79 -9.11
CA ASP A 55 1.57 3.79 -10.51
C ASP A 55 0.38 4.74 -10.78
N GLY A 56 -0.57 4.83 -9.84
CA GLY A 56 -1.72 5.72 -9.90
C GLY A 56 -1.35 7.20 -9.84
N GLY A 57 -0.23 7.56 -9.20
CA GLY A 57 0.32 8.91 -9.23
C GLY A 57 0.76 9.32 -10.64
N HIS A 58 1.43 8.43 -11.37
CA HIS A 58 1.75 8.65 -12.77
C HIS A 58 0.50 8.79 -13.64
N MET A 59 -0.52 7.97 -13.38
CA MET A 59 -1.80 8.07 -14.07
C MET A 59 -2.46 9.45 -13.86
N VAL A 60 -2.38 10.03 -12.67
CA VAL A 60 -2.86 11.39 -12.40
C VAL A 60 -2.09 12.43 -13.21
N PHE A 61 -0.76 12.33 -13.31
CA PHE A 61 0.03 13.25 -14.14
C PHE A 61 -0.32 13.15 -15.62
N LEU A 62 -0.56 11.95 -16.13
CA LEU A 62 -0.99 11.73 -17.52
C LEU A 62 -2.40 12.26 -17.78
N ILE A 63 -3.34 12.07 -16.84
CA ILE A 63 -4.69 12.66 -16.92
C ILE A 63 -4.60 14.18 -16.90
N TRP A 64 -3.77 14.75 -16.02
CA TRP A 64 -3.53 16.18 -15.95
C TRP A 64 -2.98 16.73 -17.28
N GLU A 65 -1.96 16.06 -17.84
CA GLU A 65 -1.38 16.44 -19.13
C GLU A 65 -2.42 16.36 -20.26
N LYS A 66 -3.25 15.31 -20.29
CA LYS A 66 -4.33 15.17 -21.27
C LYS A 66 -5.36 16.30 -21.17
N ILE A 67 -5.68 16.79 -19.98
CA ILE A 67 -6.65 17.87 -19.76
C ILE A 67 -6.04 19.23 -20.07
N ARG A 68 -4.79 19.50 -19.64
CA ARG A 68 -4.14 20.80 -19.82
C ARG A 68 -3.39 20.96 -21.15
N GLY A 69 -3.12 19.87 -21.86
CA GLY A 69 -2.32 19.85 -23.09
C GLY A 69 -0.84 20.17 -22.88
N VAL A 70 -0.40 20.34 -21.64
CA VAL A 70 1.00 20.61 -21.27
C VAL A 70 1.44 19.68 -20.14
N PRO A 71 2.65 19.10 -20.21
CA PRO A 71 3.15 18.23 -19.18
C PRO A 71 3.37 18.99 -17.87
N ALA A 72 3.16 18.32 -16.74
CA ALA A 72 3.53 18.88 -15.44
C ALA A 72 5.04 19.14 -15.39
N SER A 73 5.45 20.31 -14.90
CA SER A 73 6.88 20.66 -14.82
C SER A 73 7.66 19.61 -14.00
N GLN A 74 8.90 19.33 -14.41
CA GLN A 74 9.77 18.37 -13.71
C GLN A 74 9.91 18.68 -12.22
N THR A 75 10.02 19.96 -11.84
CA THR A 75 10.10 20.39 -10.44
C THR A 75 8.88 19.97 -9.63
N VAL A 76 7.68 20.09 -10.20
CA VAL A 76 6.43 19.68 -9.53
C VAL A 76 6.34 18.17 -9.41
N GLN A 77 6.69 17.42 -10.44
CA GLN A 77 6.70 15.95 -10.39
C GLN A 77 7.67 15.45 -9.31
N VAL A 78 8.90 15.95 -9.32
CA VAL A 78 9.93 15.59 -8.33
C VAL A 78 9.49 15.94 -6.91
N ALA A 79 8.97 17.15 -6.68
CA ALA A 79 8.48 17.55 -5.36
C ALA A 79 7.34 16.66 -4.88
N ALA A 80 6.37 16.36 -5.75
CA ALA A 80 5.25 15.48 -5.45
C ALA A 80 5.71 14.05 -5.13
N THR A 81 6.68 13.51 -5.88
CA THR A 81 7.30 12.19 -5.61
C THR A 81 7.97 12.16 -4.25
N TYR A 82 8.76 13.18 -3.88
CA TYR A 82 9.40 13.24 -2.56
C TYR A 82 8.38 13.32 -1.42
N VAL A 83 7.31 14.10 -1.59
CA VAL A 83 6.21 14.17 -0.61
C VAL A 83 5.53 12.81 -0.48
N GLY A 84 5.21 12.14 -1.59
CA GLY A 84 4.62 10.80 -1.59
C GLY A 84 5.52 9.76 -0.93
N LEU A 85 6.82 9.81 -1.22
CA LEU A 85 7.83 8.94 -0.60
C LEU A 85 7.90 9.17 0.91
N LEU A 86 7.92 10.42 1.37
CA LEU A 86 7.97 10.75 2.79
C LEU A 86 6.73 10.23 3.52
N VAL A 87 5.55 10.35 2.91
CA VAL A 87 4.30 9.80 3.46
C VAL A 87 4.38 8.27 3.59
N ILE A 88 4.85 7.57 2.56
CA ILE A 88 4.96 6.10 2.60
C ILE A 88 6.01 5.64 3.60
N LEU A 89 7.15 6.31 3.70
CA LEU A 89 8.16 6.02 4.71
C LEU A 89 7.63 6.27 6.12
N ALA A 90 6.89 7.36 6.34
CA ALA A 90 6.25 7.64 7.63
C ALA A 90 5.23 6.55 7.99
N LEU A 91 4.40 6.11 7.03
CA LEU A 91 3.47 5.01 7.23
C LEU A 91 4.19 3.69 7.52
N MET A 92 5.28 3.40 6.82
CA MET A 92 6.10 2.20 7.05
C MET A 92 6.68 2.20 8.47
N VAL A 93 7.28 3.31 8.91
CA VAL A 93 7.79 3.44 10.29
C VAL A 93 6.66 3.29 11.30
N PHE A 94 5.50 3.89 11.03
CA PHE A 94 4.33 3.81 11.91
C PHE A 94 3.80 2.38 12.04
N THR A 95 3.68 1.62 10.95
CA THR A 95 3.21 0.23 11.00
C THR A 95 4.23 -0.68 11.66
N PHE A 96 5.52 -0.50 11.40
CA PHE A 96 6.57 -1.23 12.12
C PHE A 96 6.56 -0.92 13.62
N TRP A 97 6.34 0.35 14.00
CA TRP A 97 6.21 0.72 15.41
C TRP A 97 5.05 -0.02 16.07
N ILE A 98 3.88 -0.04 15.42
CA ILE A 98 2.71 -0.79 15.90
C ILE A 98 3.05 -2.27 16.05
N ASP A 99 3.65 -2.88 15.04
CA ASP A 99 4.01 -4.30 15.07
C ASP A 99 4.96 -4.62 16.24
N ILE A 100 5.98 -3.79 16.48
CA ILE A 100 6.91 -3.96 17.60
C ILE A 100 6.18 -3.83 18.94
N THR A 101 5.33 -2.82 19.10
CA THR A 101 4.58 -2.63 20.36
C THR A 101 3.55 -3.72 20.63
N ARG A 102 3.14 -4.50 19.63
CA ARG A 102 2.28 -5.67 19.83
C ARG A 102 3.05 -6.92 20.27
N LEU A 103 4.35 -6.99 19.98
CA LEU A 103 5.20 -8.14 20.30
C LEU A 103 5.78 -8.10 21.72
N PHE A 104 5.81 -6.91 22.35
CA PHE A 104 6.29 -6.67 23.71
C PHE A 104 5.15 -6.26 24.63
#